data_AF-X1GTP8-F1
#
_entry.id   AF-X1GTP8-F1
#
_cell.length_a   1.000
_cell.length_b   1.000
_cell.length_c   1.000
_cell.angle_alpha   90.00
_cell.angle_beta   90.00
_cell.angle_gamma   90.00
#
_symmetry.space_group_name_H-M   'P 1'
#
loop_
_entity.id
_entity.type
_entity.pdbx_description
1 polymer ?
#
loop_
_entity_poly.entity_id
_entity_poly.type
_entity_poly.pdbx_seq_one_letter_code
_entity_poly.pdbx_strand_id
1 'polypeptide(L)' 'VIISIGLSFVLKLIRNEEKKVDIRDIELKNRSECPQCGAKFDSKPKYCYNCNTYLKEELGEIIGSEK' A
#
# COMPACT_ATOMS: atom_id res chain seq x y z
N VAL A 1 -18.38 -30.78 33.85
CA VAL A 1 -17.42 -30.49 32.76
C VAL A 1 -18.06 -29.49 31.79
N ILE A 2 -18.06 -28.18 32.13
CA ILE A 2 -18.77 -27.14 31.34
C ILE A 2 -17.91 -25.87 31.18
N ILE A 3 -16.97 -25.66 32.11
CA ILE A 3 -16.06 -24.51 32.17
C ILE A 3 -15.07 -24.48 30.97
N SER A 4 -14.76 -25.64 30.40
CA SER A 4 -13.83 -25.78 29.27
C SER A 4 -14.40 -25.25 27.95
N ILE A 5 -15.73 -25.35 27.75
CA ILE A 5 -16.41 -24.96 26.50
C ILE A 5 -16.59 -23.44 26.45
N GLY A 6 -16.85 -22.82 27.60
CA GLY A 6 -17.02 -21.37 27.73
C GLY A 6 -15.75 -20.60 27.37
N LEU A 7 -14.58 -21.06 27.83
CA LEU A 7 -13.30 -20.42 27.52
C LEU A 7 -13.00 -20.42 26.01
N SER A 8 -13.31 -21.54 25.34
CA SER A 8 -13.16 -21.65 23.88
C SER A 8 -14.09 -20.70 23.12
N PHE A 9 -15.28 -20.42 23.65
CA PHE A 9 -16.24 -19.50 23.04
C PHE A 9 -15.81 -18.02 23.20
N VAL A 10 -15.27 -17.67 24.37
CA VAL A 10 -14.77 -16.30 24.65
C VAL A 10 -13.58 -15.94 23.76
N LEU A 11 -12.63 -16.86 23.55
CA LEU A 11 -11.48 -16.62 22.65
C LEU A 11 -11.90 -16.39 21.20
N LYS A 12 -13.01 -17.00 20.76
CA LYS A 12 -13.54 -16.85 19.39
C LYS A 12 -14.16 -15.48 19.13
N LEU A 13 -14.65 -14.79 20.16
CA LEU A 13 -15.24 -13.45 20.07
C LEU A 13 -14.18 -12.33 19.96
N ILE A 14 -12.95 -12.59 20.41
CA ILE A 14 -11.85 -11.59 20.41
C ILE A 14 -11.13 -11.53 19.04
N ARG A 15 -11.26 -12.56 18.19
CA ARG A 15 -10.54 -12.67 16.91
C ARG A 15 -11.35 -12.13 15.72
N ASN A 16 -11.65 -10.83 15.77
CA ASN A 16 -12.28 -10.06 14.69
C ASN A 16 -11.65 -8.66 14.76
N GLU A 17 -10.89 -8.11 13.82
CA GLU A 17 -10.79 -8.26 12.37
C GLU A 17 -9.30 -8.17 11.96
N GLU A 18 -8.77 -9.19 11.27
CA GLU A 18 -7.53 -9.01 10.52
C GLU A 18 -7.92 -8.40 9.17
N LYS A 19 -7.82 -7.07 9.07
CA LYS A 19 -8.02 -6.31 7.83
C LYS A 19 -7.02 -6.83 6.80
N LYS A 20 -7.46 -7.80 5.99
CA LYS A 20 -6.71 -8.38 4.89
C LYS A 20 -6.54 -7.29 3.84
N VAL A 21 -5.39 -6.61 3.88
CA VAL A 21 -4.98 -5.70 2.81
C VAL A 21 -4.88 -6.53 1.55
N ASP A 22 -5.83 -6.39 0.64
CA ASP A 22 -5.79 -7.05 -0.65
C ASP A 22 -4.62 -6.44 -1.44
N ILE A 23 -3.58 -7.25 -1.63
CA ILE A 23 -2.32 -6.86 -2.27
C ILE A 23 -2.59 -6.29 -3.68
N ARG A 24 -3.70 -6.67 -4.30
CA ARG A 24 -4.14 -6.20 -5.62
C ARG A 24 -4.44 -4.70 -5.67
N ASP A 25 -4.85 -4.10 -4.55
CA ASP A 25 -5.16 -2.66 -4.50
C ASP A 25 -3.89 -1.79 -4.49
N ILE A 26 -2.75 -2.36 -4.06
CA ILE A 26 -1.46 -1.66 -4.02
C ILE A 26 -0.88 -1.52 -5.44
N GLU A 27 -1.04 -2.55 -6.27
CA GLU A 27 -0.52 -2.59 -7.64
C GLU A 27 -1.20 -1.59 -8.57
N LEU A 28 -2.50 -1.31 -8.36
CA LEU A 28 -3.24 -0.36 -9.20
C LEU A 28 -2.87 1.10 -8.90
N LYS A 29 -2.59 1.44 -7.64
CA LYS A 29 -2.41 2.84 -7.22
C LYS A 29 -1.07 3.44 -7.63
N ASN A 30 -0.11 2.60 -8.05
CA ASN A 30 1.24 3.04 -8.38
C ASN A 30 1.50 3.23 -9.87
N ARG A 31 0.50 2.99 -10.74
CA ARG A 31 0.65 3.24 -12.17
C ARG A 31 0.58 4.74 -12.47
N SER A 32 1.51 5.24 -13.28
CA SER A 32 1.54 6.64 -13.72
C SER A 32 1.94 6.76 -15.19
N GLU A 33 1.66 7.91 -15.80
CA GLU A 33 1.98 8.18 -17.20
C GLU A 33 2.70 9.54 -17.32
N CYS A 34 3.72 9.60 -18.19
CA CYS A 34 4.45 10.83 -18.45
C CYS A 34 3.57 11.81 -19.22
N PRO A 35 3.28 13.02 -18.70
CA PRO A 35 2.45 14.01 -19.38
C PRO A 35 3.12 14.61 -20.61
N GLN A 36 4.45 14.45 -20.76
CA GLN A 36 5.19 15.02 -21.88
C GLN A 36 5.34 14.06 -23.06
N CYS A 37 5.44 12.75 -22.84
CA CYS A 37 5.68 11.79 -23.92
C CYS A 37 4.78 10.54 -23.89
N GLY A 38 3.87 10.41 -22.93
CA GLY A 38 2.95 9.27 -22.82
C GLY A 38 3.59 7.96 -22.35
N ALA A 39 4.84 7.98 -21.86
CA ALA A 39 5.48 6.77 -21.31
C ALA A 39 4.73 6.30 -20.05
N LYS A 40 4.43 5.01 -19.98
CA LYS A 40 3.72 4.40 -18.84
C LYS A 40 4.69 3.81 -17.83
N PHE A 41 4.32 3.92 -16.56
CA PHE A 41 5.13 3.49 -15.43
C PHE A 41 4.25 2.68 -14.48
N ASP A 42 4.79 1.59 -13.95
CA ASP A 42 4.18 0.86 -12.82
C ASP A 42 4.69 1.38 -11.46
N SER A 43 5.20 2.61 -11.45
CA SER A 43 5.70 3.33 -10.29
C SER A 43 5.49 4.84 -10.46
N LYS A 44 5.90 5.63 -9.46
CA LYS A 44 5.98 7.10 -9.53
C LYS A 44 7.45 7.53 -9.63
N PRO A 45 8.03 7.61 -10.84
CA PRO A 45 9.42 8.00 -10.98
C PRO A 45 9.58 9.52 -10.91
N LYS A 46 10.68 10.01 -10.34
CA LYS A 46 11.03 11.45 -10.33
C LYS A 46 11.34 12.00 -11.72
N TYR A 47 11.82 11.16 -12.62
CA TYR A 47 12.18 11.51 -13.99
C TYR A 47 11.63 10.47 -14.96
N CYS A 48 11.15 10.93 -16.12
CA CYS A 48 10.78 10.04 -17.21
C CYS A 48 12.04 9.43 -17.83
N TYR A 49 12.17 8.10 -17.86
CA TYR A 49 13.31 7.42 -18.50
C TYR A 49 13.31 7.54 -20.03
N ASN A 50 12.21 7.99 -20.63
CA ASN A 50 12.06 8.11 -22.08
C ASN A 50 12.37 9.52 -22.61
N CYS A 51 11.89 10.57 -21.94
CA CYS A 51 12.06 11.96 -22.38
C CYS A 51 12.81 12.86 -21.39
N ASN A 52 13.28 12.30 -20.26
CA ASN A 52 14.02 12.99 -19.22
C ASN A 52 13.26 14.13 -18.51
N THR A 53 11.95 14.27 -18.74
CA THR A 53 11.11 15.24 -18.03
C THR A 53 11.07 14.95 -16.55
N TYR A 54 11.22 16.00 -15.74
CA TYR A 54 11.00 15.93 -14.30
C TYR A 54 9.51 15.80 -14.00
N LEU A 55 9.13 14.73 -13.31
CA LEU A 55 7.77 14.40 -12.92
C LEU A 55 7.65 14.80 -11.44
N LYS A 56 7.15 16.02 -11.16
CA LYS A 56 6.94 16.48 -9.79
C LYS A 56 5.96 15.54 -9.07
N GLU A 57 6.36 15.04 -7.91
CA GLU A 57 5.49 14.30 -7.00
C GLU A 57 4.99 15.26 -5.92
N GLU A 58 3.68 15.52 -5.85
CA GLU A 58 3.08 16.17 -4.68
C GLU A 58 2.76 15.11 -3.61
N LEU A 59 3.62 15.11 -2.59
CA LEU A 59 3.56 14.51 -1.26
C LEU A 59 3.37 12.98 -1.10
N GLY A 60 4.45 12.41 -0.56
CA GLY A 60 4.45 11.24 0.31
C GLY A 60 5.63 11.33 1.28
N GLU A 61 5.63 12.35 2.15
CA GLU A 61 6.42 12.36 3.39
C GLU A 61 6.16 11.06 4.17
N ILE A 62 7.13 10.15 4.22
CA ILE A 62 7.42 9.24 5.35
C ILE A 62 8.61 8.32 5.00
N ILE A 63 9.85 8.82 5.07
CA ILE A 63 11.04 8.04 5.48
C ILE A 63 12.06 9.10 5.93
N GLY A 64 12.23 9.40 7.21
CA GLY A 64 12.88 8.52 8.19
C GLY A 64 14.11 9.28 8.71
N SER A 65 13.90 10.18 9.67
CA SER A 65 15.00 10.72 10.48
C SER A 65 15.49 9.59 11.37
N GLU A 66 16.57 8.93 11.00
CA GLU A 66 17.47 8.32 11.98
C GLU A 66 18.76 9.13 11.94
N LYS A 67 19.11 9.66 13.10
CA LYS A 67 20.17 10.63 13.34
C LYS A 67 21.36 9.91 13.95
#